data_AF-A7EWY1-F1
#
_entry.id   AF-A7EWY1-F1
#
_cell.length_a   1.000
_cell.length_b   1.000
_cell.length_c   1.000
_cell.angle_alpha   90.00
_cell.angle_beta   90.00
_cell.angle_gamma   90.00
#
_symmetry.space_group_name_H-M   'P 1'
#
loop_
_entity.id
_entity.type
_entity.pdbx_description
1 polymer ?
#
loop_
_entity_poly.entity_id
_entity_poly.type
_entity_poly.pdbx_seq_one_letter_code
_entity_poly.pdbx_strand_id
1 'polypeptide(L)'
;MGSIKENENTSPEQEEIRVLVTGFAPFRSQYPINPSWEIVSRLPSYVPSNAQVEGHHPHAKPPLQKEPRRIRIDNYEAPVHVGYKAVRELVPVLLDENPNGFEPDYILHVGMASGRPFYSCERRGHRTGYFMRDVDGKILNDEFDRIKEGDKWIWHDCPEELLTSLPFDRMFHQWKEACPEVDIRISEDAGNYLCDFIYYTSLAHRYKQHRPNKAMFLHVPLASDDESIRKGVEITIELIRAMVECDLKAKDTVGDNSDFPEEKEGL
;
A
#
# COMPACT_ATOMS: atom_id res chain seq x y z
N MET A 1 -16.57 -12.47 -54.13
CA MET A 1 -16.79 -11.29 -53.27
C MET A 1 -16.20 -11.60 -51.91
N GLY A 2 -15.00 -11.08 -51.64
CA GLY A 2 -14.36 -11.22 -50.36
C GLY A 2 -14.99 -10.26 -49.36
N SER A 3 -15.34 -10.76 -48.18
CA SER A 3 -15.67 -9.92 -47.03
C SER A 3 -14.46 -9.88 -46.12
N ILE A 4 -13.90 -8.69 -46.00
CA ILE A 4 -12.77 -8.35 -45.14
C ILE A 4 -13.19 -8.63 -43.70
N LYS A 5 -12.41 -9.43 -42.97
CA LYS A 5 -12.48 -9.49 -41.51
C LYS A 5 -11.68 -8.29 -41.00
N GLU A 6 -12.37 -7.34 -40.38
CA GLU A 6 -11.70 -6.31 -39.59
C GLU A 6 -11.07 -6.98 -38.38
N ASN A 7 -9.74 -6.94 -38.32
CA ASN A 7 -8.97 -7.27 -37.12
C ASN A 7 -9.18 -6.13 -36.12
N GLU A 8 -9.92 -6.37 -35.05
CA GLU A 8 -9.78 -5.59 -33.83
C GLU A 8 -8.41 -5.87 -33.24
N ASN A 9 -7.46 -5.03 -33.62
CA ASN A 9 -6.13 -4.94 -33.04
C ASN A 9 -6.27 -4.24 -31.69
N THR A 10 -6.76 -4.94 -30.67
CA THR A 10 -6.59 -4.50 -29.28
C THR A 10 -5.10 -4.58 -28.97
N SER A 11 -4.43 -3.42 -28.96
CA SER A 11 -3.07 -3.29 -28.44
C SER A 11 -3.00 -3.98 -27.07
N PRO A 12 -1.93 -4.74 -26.75
CA PRO A 12 -1.77 -5.24 -25.40
C PRO A 12 -1.71 -4.01 -24.49
N GLU A 13 -2.75 -3.82 -23.67
CA GLU A 13 -2.73 -2.84 -22.60
C GLU A 13 -1.44 -3.12 -21.82
N GLN A 14 -0.52 -2.16 -21.79
CA GLN A 14 0.58 -2.23 -20.84
C GLN A 14 -0.07 -2.33 -19.46
N GLU A 15 0.01 -3.50 -18.83
CA GLU A 15 -0.56 -3.71 -17.50
C GLU A 15 -0.03 -2.61 -16.55
N GLU A 16 -0.90 -1.66 -16.22
CA GLU A 16 -0.61 -0.58 -15.27
C GLU A 16 -0.44 -1.19 -13.88
N ILE A 17 0.48 -0.63 -13.10
CA ILE A 17 0.67 -1.03 -11.70
C ILE A 17 -0.32 -0.26 -10.85
N ARG A 18 -1.14 -0.94 -10.06
CA ARG A 18 -2.20 -0.30 -9.26
C ARG A 18 -1.87 -0.27 -7.79
N VAL A 19 -1.96 0.92 -7.21
CA VAL A 19 -1.77 1.15 -5.77
C VAL A 19 -3.08 1.67 -5.18
N LEU A 20 -3.73 0.84 -4.36
CA LEU A 20 -4.90 1.26 -3.60
C LEU A 20 -4.45 2.12 -2.43
N VAL A 21 -5.05 3.30 -2.27
CA VAL A 21 -4.73 4.21 -1.16
C VAL A 21 -6.00 4.58 -0.38
N THR A 22 -5.94 4.50 0.96
CA THR A 22 -7.06 4.87 1.83
C THR A 22 -6.63 5.90 2.88
N GLY A 23 -7.51 6.84 3.21
CA GLY A 23 -7.37 7.72 4.38
C GLY A 23 -8.58 7.57 5.32
N PHE A 24 -8.45 8.01 6.57
CA PHE A 24 -9.50 7.85 7.58
C PHE A 24 -10.39 9.09 7.75
N ALA A 25 -11.64 8.86 8.16
CA ALA A 25 -12.54 9.90 8.60
C ALA A 25 -12.05 10.59 9.89
N PRO A 26 -12.50 11.82 10.20
CA PRO A 26 -12.30 12.43 11.50
C PRO A 26 -12.88 11.58 12.63
N PHE A 27 -12.14 11.43 13.73
CA PHE A 27 -12.55 10.59 14.88
C PHE A 27 -12.32 11.23 16.24
N ARG A 28 -11.76 12.44 16.29
CA ARG A 28 -11.55 13.19 17.53
C ARG A 28 -12.24 14.53 17.39
N SER A 29 -13.08 14.89 18.37
CA SER A 29 -13.78 16.18 18.38
C SER A 29 -12.84 17.38 18.34
N GLN A 30 -11.63 17.25 18.88
CA GLN A 30 -10.58 18.26 18.87
C GLN A 30 -9.87 18.41 17.51
N TYR A 31 -10.05 17.44 16.61
CA TYR A 31 -9.44 17.40 15.28
C TYR A 31 -10.54 17.12 14.25
N PRO A 32 -11.32 18.16 13.86
CA PRO A 32 -12.46 18.01 12.96
C PRO A 32 -12.03 17.62 11.54
N ILE A 33 -10.75 17.77 11.22
CA ILE A 33 -10.13 17.37 9.96
C ILE A 33 -9.16 16.22 10.25
N ASN A 34 -9.22 15.16 9.45
CA ASN A 34 -8.24 14.10 9.47
C ASN A 34 -7.28 14.28 8.28
N PRO A 35 -6.01 14.65 8.52
CA PRO A 35 -5.07 14.95 7.43
C PRO A 35 -4.82 13.74 6.53
N SER A 36 -5.00 12.50 7.01
CA SER A 36 -4.85 11.32 6.16
C SER A 36 -5.82 11.30 4.99
N TRP A 37 -7.10 11.64 5.21
CA TRP A 37 -8.08 11.73 4.13
C TRP A 37 -7.83 12.94 3.22
N GLU A 38 -7.47 14.09 3.80
CA GLU A 38 -7.17 15.29 3.02
C GLU A 38 -5.97 15.10 2.09
N ILE A 39 -4.96 14.34 2.52
CA ILE A 39 -3.82 13.94 1.69
C ILE A 39 -4.29 12.99 0.58
N VAL A 40 -4.96 11.89 0.95
CA VAL A 40 -5.34 10.84 -0.02
C VAL A 40 -6.29 11.36 -1.09
N SER A 41 -7.28 12.17 -0.72
CA SER A 41 -8.24 12.78 -1.67
C SER A 41 -7.59 13.75 -2.66
N ARG A 42 -6.36 14.21 -2.41
CA ARG A 42 -5.59 15.13 -3.28
C ARG A 42 -4.46 14.44 -4.03
N LEU A 43 -4.27 13.13 -3.88
CA LEU A 43 -3.30 12.38 -4.66
C LEU A 43 -3.67 12.41 -6.16
N PRO A 44 -2.70 12.57 -7.07
CA PRO A 44 -2.94 12.45 -8.50
C PRO A 44 -3.31 11.01 -8.86
N SER A 45 -4.02 10.80 -9.98
CA SER A 45 -4.36 9.45 -10.45
C SER A 45 -3.14 8.62 -10.90
N TYR A 46 -2.00 9.26 -11.12
CA TYR A 46 -0.75 8.62 -11.53
C TYR A 46 0.42 9.24 -10.78
N VAL A 47 1.40 8.41 -10.40
CA VAL A 47 2.69 8.90 -9.89
C VAL A 47 3.40 9.68 -11.00
N PRO A 48 3.81 10.94 -10.77
CA PRO A 48 4.57 11.71 -11.76
C PRO A 48 5.89 11.03 -12.12
N SER A 49 6.24 11.06 -13.42
CA SER A 49 7.52 10.53 -13.91
C SER A 49 8.68 11.41 -13.46
N ASN A 50 9.77 10.79 -12.99
CA ASN A 50 11.03 11.46 -12.65
C ASN A 50 11.95 11.68 -13.85
N ALA A 51 11.41 11.69 -15.08
CA ALA A 51 12.19 11.89 -16.31
C ALA A 51 12.85 13.29 -16.32
N GLN A 52 13.97 13.41 -15.62
CA GLN A 52 15.05 14.30 -16.01
C GLN A 52 15.45 13.84 -17.41
N VAL A 53 15.33 14.75 -18.37
CA VAL A 53 15.81 14.56 -19.74
C VAL A 53 17.33 14.39 -19.67
N GLU A 54 17.80 13.16 -19.50
CA GLU A 54 19.21 12.86 -19.75
C GLU A 54 19.50 13.27 -21.19
N GLY A 55 20.50 14.12 -21.34
CA GLY A 55 20.84 14.78 -22.60
C GLY A 55 20.90 13.79 -23.75
N HIS A 56 20.07 14.02 -24.77
CA HIS A 56 20.11 13.27 -26.01
C HIS A 56 21.50 13.42 -26.65
N HIS A 57 22.35 12.39 -26.53
CA HIS A 57 23.51 12.25 -27.40
C HIS A 57 23.02 11.79 -28.78
N PRO A 58 23.27 12.54 -29.87
CA PRO A 58 22.63 12.35 -31.18
C PRO A 58 23.01 11.05 -31.93
N HIS A 59 23.79 10.15 -31.33
CA HIS A 59 24.31 8.95 -31.99
C HIS A 59 24.23 7.64 -31.17
N ALA A 60 23.61 7.63 -29.99
CA ALA A 60 23.31 6.37 -29.30
C ALA A 60 21.99 5.80 -29.83
N LYS A 61 21.98 4.53 -30.28
CA LYS A 61 20.71 3.80 -30.46
C LYS A 61 19.97 3.85 -29.12
N PRO A 62 18.68 4.21 -29.06
CA PRO A 62 17.91 4.08 -27.83
C PRO A 62 18.03 2.62 -27.39
N PRO A 63 18.36 2.33 -26.11
CA PRO A 63 18.14 0.98 -25.61
C PRO A 63 16.67 0.62 -25.89
N LEU A 64 16.37 -0.65 -26.16
CA LEU A 64 15.00 -1.16 -26.03
C LEU A 64 14.63 -1.10 -24.54
N GLN A 65 14.50 0.09 -23.96
CA GLN A 65 13.89 0.26 -22.66
C GLN A 65 12.41 0.02 -22.89
N LYS A 66 11.89 -1.07 -22.32
CA LYS A 66 10.46 -1.17 -22.05
C LYS A 66 10.07 0.14 -21.36
N GLU A 67 9.17 0.90 -21.97
CA GLU A 67 8.57 2.07 -21.34
C GLU A 67 8.19 1.72 -19.89
N PRO A 68 8.59 2.51 -18.90
CA PRO A 68 8.35 2.19 -17.51
C PRO A 68 6.85 2.00 -17.27
N ARG A 69 6.49 0.91 -16.58
CA ARG A 69 5.08 0.64 -16.24
C ARG A 69 4.54 1.81 -15.42
N ARG A 70 3.43 2.41 -15.87
CA ARG A 70 2.80 3.52 -15.16
C ARG A 70 2.24 3.04 -13.82
N ILE A 71 2.46 3.83 -12.77
CA ILE A 71 1.89 3.59 -11.44
C ILE A 71 0.60 4.40 -11.33
N ARG A 72 -0.53 3.70 -11.35
CA ARG A 72 -1.86 4.26 -11.12
C ARG A 72 -2.17 4.24 -9.62
N ILE A 73 -2.64 5.37 -9.11
CA ILE A 73 -3.10 5.52 -7.74
C ILE A 73 -4.63 5.45 -7.77
N ASP A 74 -5.18 4.39 -7.16
CA ASP A 74 -6.60 4.19 -6.99
C ASP A 74 -6.97 4.61 -5.55
N ASN A 75 -7.38 5.87 -5.38
CA ASN A 75 -7.86 6.35 -4.09
C ASN A 75 -9.22 5.72 -3.78
N TYR A 76 -9.40 5.22 -2.55
CA TYR A 76 -10.74 4.87 -2.08
C TYR A 76 -11.59 6.14 -2.00
N GLU A 77 -12.78 6.12 -2.60
CA GLU A 77 -13.58 7.32 -2.89
C GLU A 77 -14.18 8.00 -1.65
N ALA A 78 -14.10 7.36 -0.49
CA ALA A 78 -14.62 7.89 0.78
C ALA A 78 -13.59 7.73 1.91
N PRO A 79 -13.63 8.60 2.93
CA PRO A 79 -12.82 8.39 4.12
C PRO A 79 -13.26 7.10 4.82
N VAL A 80 -12.29 6.26 5.21
CA VAL A 80 -12.56 5.04 5.97
C VAL A 80 -13.16 5.41 7.32
N HIS A 81 -14.34 4.87 7.61
CA HIS A 81 -14.99 5.03 8.91
C HIS A 81 -14.13 4.39 10.01
N VAL A 82 -13.91 5.09 11.11
CA VAL A 82 -13.03 4.66 12.20
C VAL A 82 -13.79 3.73 13.14
N GLY A 83 -14.27 2.60 12.61
CA GLY A 83 -15.07 1.58 13.28
C GLY A 83 -14.62 0.17 12.93
N TYR A 84 -14.53 -0.72 13.93
CA TYR A 84 -13.98 -2.07 13.71
C TYR A 84 -14.83 -2.89 12.73
N LYS A 85 -16.16 -2.84 12.88
CA LYS A 85 -17.09 -3.50 11.96
C LYS A 85 -16.96 -2.95 10.54
N ALA A 86 -16.84 -1.63 10.40
CA ALA A 86 -16.70 -1.00 9.10
C ALA A 86 -15.43 -1.46 8.38
N VAL A 87 -14.29 -1.54 9.09
CA VAL A 87 -13.05 -2.06 8.50
C VAL A 87 -13.14 -3.54 8.14
N ARG A 88 -13.76 -4.37 8.99
CA ARG A 88 -13.99 -5.80 8.72
C ARG A 88 -14.78 -6.02 7.42
N GLU A 89 -15.79 -5.20 7.18
CA GLU A 89 -16.65 -5.27 6.00
C GLU A 89 -15.96 -4.66 4.77
N LEU A 90 -15.17 -3.61 4.96
CA LEU A 90 -14.56 -2.86 3.87
C LEU A 90 -13.37 -3.59 3.21
N VAL A 91 -12.48 -4.21 3.99
CA VAL A 91 -11.24 -4.77 3.45
C VAL A 91 -11.47 -5.82 2.35
N PRO A 92 -12.36 -6.82 2.51
CA PRO A 92 -12.65 -7.77 1.43
C PRO A 92 -13.17 -7.07 0.16
N VAL A 93 -14.01 -6.04 0.31
CA VAL A 93 -14.52 -5.27 -0.84
C VAL A 93 -13.40 -4.54 -1.57
N LEU A 94 -12.47 -3.94 -0.82
CA LEU A 94 -11.33 -3.23 -1.41
C LEU A 94 -10.37 -4.16 -2.17
N LEU A 95 -10.16 -5.39 -1.66
CA LEU A 95 -9.10 -6.28 -2.14
C LEU A 95 -9.58 -7.32 -3.16
N ASP A 96 -10.83 -7.78 -3.04
CA ASP A 96 -11.38 -8.85 -3.90
C ASP A 96 -12.53 -8.36 -4.78
N GLU A 97 -13.39 -7.46 -4.29
CA GLU A 97 -14.63 -7.03 -4.96
C GLU A 97 -14.57 -5.57 -5.47
N ASN A 98 -13.37 -5.09 -5.80
CA ASN A 98 -13.18 -3.69 -6.17
C ASN A 98 -14.15 -3.31 -7.31
N PRO A 99 -15.01 -2.29 -7.14
CA PRO A 99 -16.04 -1.92 -8.12
C PRO A 99 -15.51 -1.59 -9.52
N ASN A 100 -14.24 -1.21 -9.61
CA ASN A 100 -13.57 -0.91 -10.88
C ASN A 100 -13.11 -2.19 -11.62
N GLY A 101 -13.29 -3.38 -11.04
CA GLY A 101 -12.98 -4.67 -11.66
C GLY A 101 -11.50 -5.06 -11.62
N PHE A 102 -10.67 -4.32 -10.87
CA PHE A 102 -9.23 -4.58 -10.77
C PHE A 102 -8.80 -4.78 -9.33
N GLU A 103 -7.97 -5.79 -9.14
CA GLU A 103 -7.33 -6.07 -7.88
C GLU A 103 -6.06 -5.20 -7.71
N PRO A 104 -5.83 -4.59 -6.53
CA PRO A 104 -4.63 -3.79 -6.32
C PRO A 104 -3.36 -4.65 -6.21
N ASP A 105 -2.29 -4.22 -6.87
CA ASP A 105 -0.95 -4.80 -6.74
C ASP A 105 -0.29 -4.44 -5.40
N TYR A 106 -0.57 -3.22 -4.91
CA TYR A 106 -0.05 -2.67 -3.67
C TYR A 106 -1.17 -1.96 -2.90
N ILE A 107 -1.06 -1.93 -1.58
CA ILE A 107 -2.02 -1.27 -0.69
C ILE A 107 -1.25 -0.32 0.23
N LEU A 108 -1.70 0.93 0.30
CA LEU A 108 -1.18 1.91 1.25
C LEU A 108 -2.34 2.50 2.07
N HIS A 109 -2.35 2.21 3.36
CA HIS A 109 -3.25 2.89 4.29
C HIS A 109 -2.54 4.11 4.90
N VAL A 110 -3.22 5.24 4.96
CA VAL A 110 -2.70 6.48 5.54
C VAL A 110 -3.54 6.82 6.78
N GLY A 111 -2.90 7.12 7.90
CA GLY A 111 -3.56 7.49 9.14
C GLY A 111 -2.84 8.60 9.89
N MET A 112 -3.59 9.40 10.64
CA MET A 112 -2.98 10.42 11.50
C MET A 112 -2.41 9.80 12.79
N ALA A 113 -1.20 10.17 13.18
CA ALA A 113 -0.63 9.79 14.47
C ALA A 113 -0.71 10.96 15.47
N SER A 114 -1.50 10.79 16.53
CA SER A 114 -1.57 11.79 17.60
C SER A 114 -0.22 11.96 18.28
N GLY A 115 0.31 13.19 18.27
CA GLY A 115 1.53 13.55 19.01
C GLY A 115 2.85 13.20 18.31
N ARG A 116 2.82 12.67 17.08
CA ARG A 116 4.03 12.47 16.25
C ARG A 116 4.18 13.65 15.28
N PRO A 117 5.21 14.51 15.40
CA PRO A 117 5.46 15.62 14.46
C PRO A 117 6.23 15.17 13.21
N PHE A 118 6.23 13.87 12.91
CA PHE A 118 7.02 13.23 11.86
C PHE A 118 6.16 12.22 11.10
N TYR A 119 6.63 11.84 9.91
CA TYR A 119 6.03 10.79 9.10
C TYR A 119 6.66 9.45 9.48
N SER A 120 5.87 8.38 9.55
CA SER A 120 6.44 7.05 9.80
C SER A 120 5.73 5.97 9.01
N CYS A 121 6.50 5.03 8.47
CA CYS A 121 5.95 3.86 7.79
C CYS A 121 6.06 2.61 8.68
N GLU A 122 5.01 1.81 8.67
CA GLU A 122 4.88 0.60 9.47
C GLU A 122 5.17 -0.63 8.62
N ARG A 123 6.04 -1.52 9.10
CA ARG A 123 6.38 -2.77 8.38
C ARG A 123 5.67 -4.02 8.90
N ARG A 124 5.02 -3.93 10.05
CA ARG A 124 4.29 -5.03 10.69
C ARG A 124 2.94 -4.55 11.24
N GLY A 125 1.95 -5.44 11.22
CA GLY A 125 0.68 -5.27 11.93
C GLY A 125 0.52 -6.34 13.00
N HIS A 126 -0.34 -6.10 13.99
CA HIS A 126 -0.54 -6.98 15.14
C HIS A 126 -1.93 -7.60 15.15
N ARG A 127 -2.07 -8.89 15.47
CA ARG A 127 -3.37 -9.56 15.46
C ARG A 127 -4.26 -9.16 16.64
N THR A 128 -3.69 -8.68 17.73
CA THR A 128 -4.35 -8.54 19.03
C THR A 128 -4.07 -7.18 19.68
N GLY A 129 -4.64 -6.93 20.86
CA GLY A 129 -4.40 -5.71 21.64
C GLY A 129 -5.42 -4.57 21.41
N TYR A 130 -6.44 -4.80 20.59
CA TYR A 130 -7.46 -3.80 20.24
C TYR A 130 -8.53 -3.62 21.33
N PHE A 131 -8.17 -2.95 22.43
CA PHE A 131 -9.06 -2.76 23.59
C PHE A 131 -9.81 -1.42 23.60
N MET A 132 -9.43 -0.48 22.74
CA MET A 132 -10.04 0.85 22.68
C MET A 132 -11.39 0.82 21.97
N ARG A 133 -12.33 1.64 22.45
CA ARG A 133 -13.61 1.87 21.75
C ARG A 133 -13.38 2.65 20.46
N ASP A 134 -14.09 2.26 19.42
CA ASP A 134 -14.16 2.99 18.17
C ASP A 134 -15.12 4.20 18.25
N VAL A 135 -15.29 4.92 17.13
CA VAL A 135 -16.14 6.13 17.10
C VAL A 135 -17.62 5.84 17.33
N ASP A 136 -18.04 4.59 17.15
CA ASP A 136 -19.41 4.13 17.41
C ASP A 136 -19.57 3.61 18.86
N GLY A 137 -18.53 3.75 19.68
CA GLY A 137 -18.49 3.29 21.06
C GLY A 137 -18.36 1.77 21.21
N LYS A 138 -18.00 1.05 20.15
CA LYS A 138 -17.86 -0.42 20.13
C LYS A 138 -16.40 -0.83 20.36
N ILE A 139 -16.20 -1.99 20.95
CA ILE A 139 -14.89 -2.66 21.04
C ILE A 139 -14.88 -3.84 20.07
N LEU A 140 -13.69 -4.24 19.61
CA LEU A 140 -13.54 -5.33 18.63
C LEU A 140 -14.06 -6.68 19.17
N ASN A 141 -13.77 -7.03 20.42
CA ASN A 141 -14.10 -8.31 21.09
C ASN A 141 -13.42 -9.58 20.55
N ASP A 142 -12.42 -9.47 19.66
CA ASP A 142 -11.76 -10.63 19.05
C ASP A 142 -11.15 -11.63 20.05
N GLU A 143 -10.67 -11.21 21.22
CA GLU A 143 -10.16 -12.13 22.24
C GLU A 143 -11.25 -13.09 22.75
N PHE A 144 -12.49 -12.60 22.85
CA PHE A 144 -13.64 -13.42 23.22
C PHE A 144 -14.10 -14.29 22.05
N ASP A 145 -14.19 -13.71 20.84
CA ASP A 145 -14.64 -14.43 19.65
C ASP A 145 -13.69 -15.58 19.30
N ARG A 146 -12.38 -15.38 19.47
CA ARG A 146 -11.38 -16.44 19.32
C ARG A 146 -11.65 -17.65 20.22
N ILE A 147 -11.96 -17.44 21.51
CA ILE A 147 -12.26 -18.52 22.45
C ILE A 147 -13.57 -19.22 22.08
N LYS A 148 -14.58 -18.43 21.71
CA LYS A 148 -15.92 -18.93 21.40
C LYS A 148 -15.97 -19.71 20.08
N GLU A 149 -15.25 -19.26 19.07
CA GLU A 149 -15.32 -19.78 17.71
C GLU A 149 -14.24 -20.81 17.38
N GLY A 150 -13.13 -20.81 18.12
CA GLY A 150 -11.99 -21.71 17.89
C GLY A 150 -11.50 -21.61 16.45
N ASP A 151 -11.44 -22.75 15.77
CA ASP A 151 -10.99 -22.89 14.38
C ASP A 151 -11.80 -22.07 13.35
N LYS A 152 -13.00 -21.62 13.73
CA LYS A 152 -13.86 -20.81 12.86
C LYS A 152 -13.60 -19.31 12.95
N TRP A 153 -12.80 -18.87 13.93
CA TRP A 153 -12.50 -17.45 14.08
C TRP A 153 -11.83 -16.91 12.83
N ILE A 154 -12.17 -15.67 12.45
CA ILE A 154 -11.75 -15.08 11.17
C ILE A 154 -10.23 -15.03 10.99
N TRP A 155 -9.47 -14.90 12.08
CA TRP A 155 -8.00 -14.90 12.09
C TRP A 155 -7.40 -16.16 12.70
N HIS A 156 -8.15 -17.26 12.70
CA HIS A 156 -7.57 -18.57 12.96
C HIS A 156 -6.37 -18.82 12.04
N ASP A 157 -5.32 -19.43 12.59
CA ASP A 157 -4.00 -19.67 11.96
C ASP A 157 -3.24 -18.43 11.45
N CYS A 158 -3.76 -17.21 11.65
CA CYS A 158 -3.01 -16.01 11.29
C CYS A 158 -1.93 -15.73 12.35
N PRO A 159 -0.68 -15.44 11.95
CA PRO A 159 0.42 -15.09 12.84
C PRO A 159 0.07 -13.93 13.78
N GLU A 160 0.68 -13.88 14.97
CA GLU A 160 0.48 -12.74 15.90
C GLU A 160 0.95 -11.42 15.29
N GLU A 161 2.03 -11.45 14.52
CA GLU A 161 2.50 -10.32 13.72
C GLU A 161 2.61 -10.74 12.26
N LEU A 162 2.15 -9.88 11.36
CA LEU A 162 2.33 -10.05 9.92
C LEU A 162 3.20 -8.91 9.38
N LEU A 163 4.19 -9.25 8.56
CA LEU A 163 5.06 -8.28 7.90
C LEU A 163 4.64 -8.06 6.44
N THR A 164 4.95 -6.88 5.93
CA THR A 164 4.92 -6.61 4.49
C THR A 164 5.94 -7.49 3.76
N SER A 165 5.60 -7.97 2.56
CA SER A 165 6.53 -8.69 1.68
C SER A 165 7.41 -7.77 0.84
N LEU A 166 7.23 -6.45 0.95
CA LEU A 166 8.03 -5.47 0.23
C LEU A 166 9.47 -5.42 0.79
N PRO A 167 10.47 -5.05 -0.03
CA PRO A 167 11.85 -4.88 0.41
C PRO A 167 12.01 -3.63 1.29
N PHE A 168 11.47 -3.69 2.51
CA PHE A 168 11.20 -2.54 3.38
C PHE A 168 12.41 -1.64 3.61
N ASP A 169 13.58 -2.19 3.94
CA ASP A 169 14.76 -1.37 4.25
C ASP A 169 15.25 -0.59 3.03
N ARG A 170 15.18 -1.19 1.83
CA ARG A 170 15.58 -0.53 0.57
C ARG A 170 14.60 0.58 0.22
N MET A 171 13.30 0.30 0.30
CA MET A 171 12.29 1.31 -0.01
C MET A 171 12.27 2.45 1.01
N PHE A 172 12.52 2.17 2.30
CA PHE A 172 12.62 3.20 3.33
C PHE A 172 13.81 4.13 3.05
N HIS A 173 14.95 3.55 2.67
CA HIS A 173 16.12 4.33 2.28
C HIS A 173 15.82 5.23 1.07
N GLN A 174 15.26 4.67 -0.01
CA GLN A 174 14.86 5.44 -1.19
C GLN A 174 13.86 6.56 -0.86
N TRP A 175 12.84 6.27 -0.04
CA TRP A 175 11.85 7.27 0.38
C TRP A 175 12.48 8.40 1.19
N LYS A 176 13.40 8.07 2.11
CA LYS A 176 14.12 9.06 2.92
C LYS A 176 15.05 9.94 2.07
N GLU A 177 15.73 9.38 1.08
CA GLU A 177 16.58 10.13 0.14
C GLU A 177 15.76 11.08 -0.74
N ALA A 178 14.56 10.68 -1.15
CA ALA A 178 13.66 11.54 -1.92
C ALA A 178 13.06 12.70 -1.10
N CYS A 179 13.09 12.59 0.24
CA CYS A 179 12.51 13.57 1.17
C CYS A 179 13.55 14.04 2.22
N PRO A 180 14.69 14.64 1.82
CA PRO A 180 15.84 14.85 2.71
C PRO A 180 15.58 15.81 3.88
N GLU A 181 14.61 16.72 3.75
CA GLU A 181 14.25 17.71 4.77
C GLU A 181 13.03 17.30 5.62
N VAL A 182 12.57 16.06 5.48
CA VAL A 182 11.40 15.54 6.19
C VAL A 182 11.85 14.57 7.28
N ASP A 183 11.35 14.76 8.51
CA ASP A 183 11.51 13.77 9.57
C ASP A 183 10.64 12.54 9.24
N ILE A 184 11.30 11.52 8.69
CA ILE A 184 10.74 10.23 8.30
C ILE A 184 11.39 9.13 9.14
N ARG A 185 10.56 8.25 9.72
CA ARG A 185 11.02 7.19 10.64
C ARG A 185 10.41 5.83 10.29
N ILE A 186 11.15 4.78 10.61
CA ILE A 186 10.59 3.43 10.70
C ILE A 186 9.76 3.36 11.99
N SER A 187 8.57 2.78 11.90
CA SER A 187 7.77 2.43 13.06
C SER A 187 7.51 0.93 13.05
N GLU A 188 7.64 0.32 14.23
CA GLU A 188 7.39 -1.12 14.46
C GLU A 188 6.00 -1.36 15.04
N ASP A 189 5.27 -0.29 15.39
CA ASP A 189 3.97 -0.35 16.04
C ASP A 189 3.08 0.79 15.55
N ALA A 190 2.07 0.40 14.76
CA ALA A 190 1.05 1.27 14.22
C ALA A 190 0.01 1.71 15.27
N GLY A 191 0.14 1.23 16.51
CA GLY A 191 -0.75 1.46 17.63
C GLY A 191 -1.99 0.59 17.54
N ASN A 192 -2.31 -0.15 18.61
CA ASN A 192 -3.44 -1.09 18.72
C ASN A 192 -4.83 -0.42 18.68
N TYR A 193 -5.12 0.32 17.61
CA TYR A 193 -6.39 0.94 17.26
C TYR A 193 -6.70 0.67 15.78
N LEU A 194 -7.52 1.52 15.14
CA LEU A 194 -7.97 1.31 13.76
C LEU A 194 -6.85 1.41 12.71
N CYS A 195 -5.75 2.10 12.99
CA CYS A 195 -4.58 2.16 12.09
C CYS A 195 -3.95 0.77 11.93
N ASP A 196 -3.52 0.16 13.04
CA ASP A 196 -2.98 -1.20 13.03
C ASP A 196 -4.06 -2.23 12.62
N PHE A 197 -5.32 -2.01 13.01
CA PHE A 197 -6.42 -2.94 12.68
C PHE A 197 -6.68 -3.05 11.18
N ILE A 198 -6.79 -1.95 10.43
CA ILE A 198 -6.95 -2.04 8.97
C ILE A 198 -5.71 -2.65 8.33
N TYR A 199 -4.52 -2.30 8.84
CA TYR A 199 -3.27 -2.81 8.30
C TYR A 199 -3.18 -4.33 8.46
N TYR A 200 -3.36 -4.83 9.68
CA TYR A 200 -3.36 -6.25 9.97
C TYR A 200 -4.50 -6.97 9.24
N THR A 201 -5.69 -6.38 9.14
CA THR A 201 -6.81 -6.98 8.38
C THR A 201 -6.43 -7.19 6.91
N SER A 202 -5.80 -6.20 6.26
CA SER A 202 -5.34 -6.31 4.87
C SER A 202 -4.21 -7.34 4.71
N LEU A 203 -3.26 -7.39 5.64
CA LEU A 203 -2.19 -8.39 5.65
C LEU A 203 -2.73 -9.81 5.86
N ALA A 204 -3.65 -9.98 6.81
CA ALA A 204 -4.25 -11.28 7.14
C ALA A 204 -5.13 -11.79 5.99
N HIS A 205 -5.86 -10.89 5.33
CA HIS A 205 -6.67 -11.22 4.15
C HIS A 205 -5.81 -11.86 3.05
N ARG A 206 -4.69 -11.21 2.70
CA ARG A 206 -3.72 -11.72 1.72
C ARG A 206 -2.99 -12.97 2.19
N TYR A 207 -2.63 -13.04 3.47
CA TYR A 207 -1.99 -14.21 4.08
C TYR A 207 -2.86 -15.48 3.93
N LYS A 208 -4.16 -15.38 4.24
CA LYS A 208 -5.11 -16.50 4.12
C LYS A 208 -5.34 -16.94 2.67
N GLN A 209 -5.09 -16.06 1.71
CA GLN A 209 -5.13 -16.37 0.28
C GLN A 209 -3.79 -16.92 -0.25
N HIS A 210 -2.76 -17.07 0.60
CA HIS A 210 -1.39 -17.42 0.21
C HIS A 210 -0.79 -16.47 -0.84
N ARG A 211 -1.09 -15.17 -0.72
CA ARG A 211 -0.61 -14.14 -1.63
C ARG A 211 0.48 -13.26 -0.99
N PRO A 212 1.36 -12.65 -1.79
CA PRO A 212 2.31 -11.67 -1.28
C PRO A 212 1.61 -10.50 -0.57
N ASN A 213 2.07 -10.19 0.64
CA ASN A 213 1.53 -9.14 1.48
C ASN A 213 2.14 -7.77 1.12
N LYS A 214 1.72 -7.20 -0.01
CA LYS A 214 2.19 -5.88 -0.48
C LYS A 214 1.40 -4.69 0.09
N ALA A 215 1.08 -4.78 1.37
CA ALA A 215 0.41 -3.72 2.12
C ALA A 215 1.42 -2.98 3.01
N MET A 216 1.17 -1.68 3.22
CA MET A 216 1.89 -0.85 4.18
C MET A 216 0.97 0.17 4.85
N PHE A 217 1.43 0.73 5.95
CA PHE A 217 0.76 1.84 6.63
C PHE A 217 1.68 3.06 6.74
N LEU A 218 1.16 4.25 6.44
CA LEU A 218 1.83 5.53 6.62
C LEU A 218 1.11 6.34 7.70
N HIS A 219 1.82 6.63 8.78
CA HIS A 219 1.41 7.63 9.75
C HIS A 219 1.86 9.02 9.34
N VAL A 220 0.93 9.97 9.34
CA VAL A 220 1.16 11.39 9.05
C VAL A 220 0.96 12.26 10.30
N PRO A 221 1.61 13.44 10.38
CA PRO A 221 1.39 14.41 11.46
C PRO A 221 -0.05 14.93 11.54
N LEU A 222 -0.38 15.59 12.66
CA LEU A 222 -1.69 16.19 12.93
C LEU A 222 -2.00 17.46 12.11
N ALA A 223 -0.96 18.13 11.60
CA ALA A 223 -1.12 19.40 10.91
C ALA A 223 -1.95 19.22 9.63
N SER A 224 -2.94 20.10 9.44
CA SER A 224 -3.97 19.99 8.41
C SER A 224 -4.24 21.31 7.67
N ASP A 225 -3.36 22.30 7.83
CA ASP A 225 -3.34 23.47 6.96
C ASP A 225 -2.89 23.09 5.53
N ASP A 226 -3.19 23.95 4.55
CA ASP A 226 -2.94 23.67 3.13
C ASP A 226 -1.47 23.38 2.80
N GLU A 227 -0.52 23.95 3.53
CA GLU A 227 0.90 23.67 3.34
C GLU A 227 1.26 22.27 3.83
N SER A 228 0.80 21.92 5.02
CA SER A 228 0.96 20.59 5.60
C SER A 228 0.33 19.50 4.72
N ILE A 229 -0.86 19.74 4.16
CA ILE A 229 -1.52 18.78 3.26
C ILE A 229 -0.77 18.62 1.94
N ARG A 230 -0.34 19.73 1.30
CA ARG A 230 0.47 19.65 0.07
C ARG A 230 1.76 18.86 0.29
N LYS A 231 2.47 19.16 1.39
CA LYS A 231 3.67 18.41 1.78
C LYS A 231 3.37 16.93 2.01
N GLY A 232 2.26 16.60 2.66
CA GLY A 232 1.81 15.22 2.87
C GLY A 232 1.52 14.47 1.57
N VAL A 233 0.94 15.15 0.57
CA VAL A 233 0.71 14.59 -0.78
C VAL A 233 2.04 14.23 -1.45
N GLU A 234 3.00 15.15 -1.48
CA GLU A 234 4.33 14.94 -2.08
C GLU A 234 5.05 13.76 -1.41
N ILE A 235 5.09 13.72 -0.07
CA ILE A 235 5.73 12.65 0.70
C ILE A 235 5.07 11.29 0.45
N THR A 236 3.74 11.27 0.31
CA THR A 236 2.98 10.03 0.06
C THR A 236 3.27 9.51 -1.36
N ILE A 237 3.38 10.39 -2.35
CA ILE A 237 3.77 10.03 -3.73
C ILE A 237 5.16 9.40 -3.73
N GLU A 238 6.13 9.97 -3.00
CA GLU A 238 7.49 9.42 -2.92
C GLU A 238 7.51 8.03 -2.26
N LEU A 239 6.68 7.80 -1.23
CA LEU A 239 6.54 6.47 -0.62
C LEU A 239 5.97 5.47 -1.62
N ILE A 240 4.90 5.83 -2.33
CA ILE A 240 4.27 4.97 -3.36
C ILE A 240 5.30 4.62 -4.45
N ARG A 241 6.09 5.59 -4.90
CA ARG A 241 7.16 5.36 -5.87
C ARG A 241 8.19 4.37 -5.33
N ALA A 242 8.67 4.57 -4.11
CA ALA A 242 9.65 3.68 -3.48
C ALA A 242 9.11 2.25 -3.28
N MET A 243 7.84 2.10 -2.88
CA MET A 243 7.14 0.80 -2.76
C MET A 243 7.23 0.00 -4.05
N VAL A 244 6.85 0.62 -5.17
CA VAL A 244 6.74 -0.06 -6.46
C VAL A 244 8.12 -0.30 -7.06
N GLU A 245 8.96 0.72 -7.17
CA GLU A 245 10.26 0.61 -7.84
C GLU A 245 11.19 -0.39 -7.15
N CYS A 246 11.24 -0.40 -5.82
CA CYS A 246 12.08 -1.34 -5.09
C CYS A 246 11.59 -2.79 -5.24
N ASP A 247 10.27 -3.02 -5.24
CA ASP A 247 9.70 -4.36 -5.45
C ASP A 247 9.96 -4.88 -6.87
N LEU A 248 9.81 -4.04 -7.89
CA LEU A 248 10.13 -4.41 -9.28
C LEU A 248 11.62 -4.77 -9.44
N LYS A 249 12.52 -3.93 -8.94
CA LYS A 249 13.97 -4.19 -8.99
C LYS A 249 14.36 -5.48 -8.26
N ALA A 250 13.71 -5.77 -7.13
CA ALA A 250 13.95 -7.00 -6.39
C ALA A 250 13.55 -8.25 -7.18
N LYS A 251 12.46 -8.18 -7.96
CA LYS A 251 12.01 -9.28 -8.83
C LYS A 251 12.93 -9.51 -10.02
N ASP A 252 13.40 -8.44 -10.65
CA ASP A 252 14.34 -8.54 -11.79
C ASP A 252 15.66 -9.21 -11.37
N THR A 253 16.14 -8.91 -10.15
CA THR A 253 17.39 -9.51 -9.61
C THR A 253 17.24 -11.02 -9.32
N VAL A 254 16.02 -11.49 -9.02
CA VAL A 254 15.75 -12.91 -8.77
C VAL A 254 15.52 -13.67 -10.08
N GLY A 255 14.92 -13.03 -11.09
CA GLY A 255 14.69 -13.62 -12.41
C GLY A 255 15.95 -13.84 -13.24
N ASP A 256 17.02 -13.08 -13.01
CA ASP A 256 18.30 -13.20 -13.73
C ASP A 256 19.20 -14.35 -13.20
N ASN A 257 18.88 -14.91 -12.02
CA ASN A 257 19.67 -15.97 -11.37
C ASN A 257 19.12 -17.40 -11.57
N SER A 258 18.10 -17.59 -12.43
CA SER A 258 17.51 -18.92 -12.67
C SER A 258 18.17 -19.75 -13.80
N ASP A 259 19.24 -19.26 -14.42
CA ASP A 259 20.06 -20.04 -15.36
C ASP A 259 21.30 -20.63 -14.65
N PHE A 260 21.10 -21.69 -13.86
CA PHE A 260 22.19 -22.60 -13.49
C PHE A 260 22.05 -23.88 -14.32
N PRO A 261 23.11 -24.32 -15.04
CA PRO A 261 23.04 -25.53 -15.84
C PRO A 261 22.92 -26.76 -14.93
N GLU A 262 22.00 -27.66 -15.28
CA GLU A 262 21.89 -29.00 -14.69
C GLU A 262 23.28 -29.66 -14.62
N GLU A 263 23.76 -29.91 -13.41
CA GLU A 263 24.86 -30.85 -13.21
C GLU A 263 24.40 -32.22 -13.70
N LYS A 264 24.98 -32.66 -14.81
CA LYS A 264 24.94 -34.04 -15.24
C LYS A 264 25.67 -34.88 -14.19
N GLU A 265 24.93 -35.56 -13.34
CA GLU A 265 25.47 -36.73 -12.64
C GLU A 265 25.89 -37.76 -13.68
N GLY A 266 27.18 -38.03 -13.73
CA GLY A 266 27.80 -39.05 -14.57
C GLY A 266 28.95 -39.71 -13.82
N LEU A 267 28.78 -41.03 -13.64
CA LEU A 267 29.67 -42.08 -13.09
C LEU A 267 29.70 -42.27 -11.57
#